data_AF-A0A7K7AE39-F1
#
_entry.id   AF-A0A7K7AE39-F1
#
_cell.length_a   1.000
_cell.length_b   1.000
_cell.length_c   1.000
_cell.angle_alpha   90.00
_cell.angle_beta   90.00
_cell.angle_gamma   90.00
#
_symmetry.space_group_name_H-M   'P 1'
#
loop_
_entity.id
_entity.type
_entity.pdbx_description
1 polymer ?
#
loop_
_entity_poly.entity_id
_entity_poly.type
_entity_poly.pdbx_seq_one_letter_code
_entity_poly.pdbx_strand_id
1 'polypeptide(L)'
;FSEMPTHSFVESAFWNFDALFQPQQHPARDQHDTFFLQDPAEALELPPGYMGRVKKVHSQGGYGSQGYRSEWRVADARRTLLRTHTTACSARLLQRLAQQASFAPGRWFSIERVFRNEAVDATHLAEFHQVEGVVAERGLALGHLLGILREFFSKMGITQLRFKPAYNPYTEPSMEVFSYHPGLKRWVEVGNSGVFRP
;
A
#
# COMPACT_ATOMS: atom_id res chain seq x y z
N PHE A 1 14.60 -3.78 -11.15
CA PHE A 1 13.27 -3.24 -10.82
C PHE A 1 12.92 -2.26 -11.92
N SER A 2 11.69 -2.32 -12.43
CA SER A 2 11.19 -1.39 -13.45
C SER A 2 10.31 -0.34 -12.80
N GLU A 3 10.36 0.91 -13.27
CA GLU A 3 9.57 1.99 -12.67
C GLU A 3 8.07 1.82 -12.95
N MET A 4 7.24 2.08 -11.95
CA MET A 4 5.78 2.03 -12.06
C MET A 4 5.23 3.34 -12.64
N PRO A 5 4.16 3.30 -13.43
CA PRO A 5 3.48 4.52 -13.86
C PRO A 5 2.64 5.09 -12.71
N THR A 6 2.92 6.34 -12.32
CA THR A 6 2.49 6.98 -11.06
C THR A 6 1.87 8.37 -11.23
N HIS A 7 1.51 8.73 -12.46
CA HIS A 7 1.15 10.06 -12.98
C HIS A 7 -0.10 10.75 -12.40
N SER A 8 -0.67 10.28 -11.28
CA SER A 8 -1.85 10.91 -10.67
C SER A 8 -1.67 11.12 -9.17
N PHE A 9 -1.88 12.35 -8.71
CA PHE A 9 -2.00 12.66 -7.27
C PHE A 9 -3.40 12.36 -6.75
N VAL A 10 -4.41 12.52 -7.60
CA VAL A 10 -5.79 12.20 -7.25
C VAL A 10 -6.00 10.70 -7.42
N GLU A 11 -6.59 10.09 -6.41
CA GLU A 11 -6.94 8.67 -6.43
C GLU A 11 -8.36 8.48 -5.90
N SER A 12 -9.04 7.43 -6.38
CA SER A 12 -10.30 7.01 -5.76
C SER A 12 -10.03 6.28 -4.44
N ALA A 13 -10.90 6.42 -3.46
CA ALA A 13 -10.86 5.65 -2.23
C ALA A 13 -10.90 4.14 -2.50
N PHE A 14 -11.50 3.71 -3.60
CA PHE A 14 -11.42 2.34 -4.09
C PHE A 14 -9.97 1.87 -4.27
N TRP A 15 -9.18 2.55 -5.08
CA TRP A 15 -7.79 2.15 -5.36
C TRP A 15 -6.84 2.44 -4.22
N ASN A 16 -7.08 3.52 -3.47
CA ASN A 16 -6.24 3.89 -2.34
C ASN A 16 -6.46 2.99 -1.13
N PHE A 17 -7.66 2.41 -0.94
CA PHE A 17 -7.97 1.62 0.26
C PHE A 17 -8.62 0.27 -0.06
N ASP A 18 -9.76 0.27 -0.74
CA ASP A 18 -10.59 -0.94 -0.86
C ASP A 18 -9.90 -2.06 -1.67
N ALA A 19 -9.21 -1.72 -2.75
CA ALA A 19 -8.45 -2.66 -3.60
C ALA A 19 -7.27 -3.30 -2.86
N LEU A 20 -6.78 -2.65 -1.80
CA LEU A 20 -5.76 -3.17 -0.89
C LEU A 20 -6.36 -3.96 0.27
N PHE A 21 -7.66 -4.24 0.26
CA PHE A 21 -8.33 -4.91 1.36
C PHE A 21 -8.30 -4.12 2.68
N GLN A 22 -8.17 -2.78 2.64
CA GLN A 22 -8.31 -1.95 3.84
C GLN A 22 -9.80 -1.63 4.09
N PRO A 23 -10.36 -1.91 5.28
CA PRO A 23 -11.80 -1.80 5.52
C PRO A 23 -12.29 -0.35 5.47
N GLN A 24 -13.57 -0.14 5.13
CA GLN A 24 -14.16 1.20 5.01
C GLN A 24 -14.25 1.96 6.35
N GLN A 25 -14.26 1.23 7.46
CA GLN A 25 -14.29 1.79 8.82
C GLN A 25 -12.89 2.07 9.39
N HIS A 26 -11.82 1.88 8.60
CA HIS A 26 -10.45 2.08 9.07
C HIS A 26 -10.19 3.56 9.40
N PRO A 27 -9.55 3.91 10.54
CA PRO A 27 -9.35 5.29 10.96
C PRO A 27 -8.59 6.13 9.93
N ALA A 28 -7.59 5.56 9.26
CA ALA A 28 -6.87 6.26 8.18
C ALA A 28 -7.75 6.76 7.00
N ARG A 29 -9.03 6.36 6.91
CA ARG A 29 -10.01 6.87 5.93
C ARG A 29 -10.83 8.05 6.45
N ASP A 30 -10.60 8.48 7.68
CA ASP A 30 -11.25 9.64 8.27
C ASP A 30 -10.74 10.93 7.60
N GLN A 31 -11.58 11.97 7.61
CA GLN A 31 -11.22 13.30 7.12
C GLN A 31 -10.05 13.90 7.91
N HIS A 32 -9.87 13.50 9.17
CA HIS A 32 -8.71 13.92 9.96
C HIS A 32 -7.39 13.32 9.47
N ASP A 33 -7.38 12.21 8.72
CA ASP A 33 -6.14 11.56 8.25
C ASP A 33 -5.94 11.72 6.74
N THR A 34 -7.03 11.92 5.98
CA THR A 34 -7.04 11.91 4.52
C THR A 34 -7.62 13.20 3.93
N PHE A 35 -6.91 13.79 2.98
CA PHE A 35 -7.43 14.89 2.15
C PHE A 35 -8.40 14.37 1.09
N PHE A 36 -9.69 14.44 1.37
CA PHE A 36 -10.73 14.20 0.37
C PHE A 36 -10.97 15.44 -0.50
N LEU A 37 -11.26 15.22 -1.78
CA LEU A 37 -11.50 16.31 -2.71
C LEU A 37 -12.96 16.79 -2.63
N GLN A 38 -13.14 18.10 -2.79
CA GLN A 38 -14.45 18.70 -3.05
C GLN A 38 -14.79 18.69 -4.54
N ASP A 39 -13.78 18.82 -5.42
CA ASP A 39 -13.94 18.75 -6.87
C ASP A 39 -12.67 18.16 -7.53
N PRO A 40 -12.77 17.10 -8.35
CA PRO A 40 -13.93 16.22 -8.48
C PRO A 40 -14.14 15.45 -7.17
N ALA A 41 -15.35 15.43 -6.58
CA ALA A 41 -15.64 14.71 -5.33
C ALA A 41 -15.79 13.18 -5.50
N GLU A 42 -16.16 12.74 -6.71
CA GLU A 42 -16.35 11.34 -7.03
C GLU A 42 -15.56 10.95 -8.27
N ALA A 43 -15.04 9.73 -8.27
CA ALA A 43 -14.41 9.12 -9.42
C ALA A 43 -15.46 8.88 -10.51
N LEU A 44 -15.12 9.23 -11.75
CA LEU A 44 -16.00 9.03 -12.90
C LEU A 44 -16.30 7.54 -13.11
N GLU A 45 -15.24 6.72 -13.08
CA GLU A 45 -15.32 5.29 -13.34
C GLU A 45 -14.53 4.46 -12.32
N LEU A 46 -15.13 3.33 -11.92
CA LEU A 46 -14.49 2.25 -11.17
C LEU A 46 -14.64 0.95 -11.98
N PRO A 47 -13.67 0.03 -11.94
CA PRO A 47 -13.72 -1.21 -12.73
C PRO A 47 -14.83 -2.13 -12.20
N PRO A 48 -16.02 -2.23 -12.84
CA PRO A 48 -17.22 -2.77 -12.20
C PRO A 48 -17.06 -4.25 -11.83
N GLY A 49 -16.42 -5.04 -12.69
CA GLY A 49 -16.15 -6.45 -12.44
C GLY A 49 -15.19 -6.69 -11.27
N TYR A 50 -14.13 -5.87 -11.16
CA TYR A 50 -13.17 -5.99 -10.05
C TYR A 50 -13.75 -5.44 -8.75
N MET A 51 -14.41 -4.28 -8.80
CA MET A 51 -15.13 -3.69 -7.67
C MET A 51 -16.18 -4.65 -7.09
N GLY A 52 -16.93 -5.35 -7.95
CA GLY A 52 -17.91 -6.37 -7.50
C GLY A 52 -17.26 -7.50 -6.69
N ARG A 53 -16.07 -7.96 -7.10
CA ARG A 53 -15.30 -8.96 -6.34
C ARG A 53 -14.78 -8.40 -5.02
N VAL A 54 -14.22 -7.18 -5.03
CA VAL A 54 -13.75 -6.49 -3.82
C VAL A 54 -14.90 -6.33 -2.82
N LYS A 55 -16.05 -5.80 -3.26
CA LYS A 55 -17.27 -5.68 -2.44
C LYS A 55 -17.67 -7.01 -1.80
N LYS A 56 -17.69 -8.08 -2.59
CA LYS A 56 -18.04 -9.43 -2.10
C LYS A 56 -17.06 -9.89 -1.02
N VAL A 57 -15.76 -9.85 -1.28
CA VAL A 57 -14.75 -10.36 -0.34
C VAL A 57 -14.68 -9.51 0.95
N HIS A 58 -14.81 -8.20 0.84
CA HIS A 58 -14.88 -7.31 2.01
C HIS A 58 -16.06 -7.64 2.91
N SER A 59 -17.25 -7.79 2.33
CA SER A 59 -18.49 -7.94 3.11
C SER A 59 -18.80 -9.38 3.52
N GLN A 60 -18.59 -10.35 2.64
CA GLN A 60 -19.04 -11.74 2.81
C GLN A 60 -17.88 -12.75 2.89
N GLY A 61 -16.65 -12.31 2.61
CA GLY A 61 -15.50 -13.20 2.48
C GLY A 61 -15.39 -13.88 1.11
N GLY A 62 -14.38 -14.71 0.98
CA GLY A 62 -13.95 -15.35 -0.26
C GLY A 62 -12.47 -15.69 -0.24
N TYR A 63 -12.01 -16.52 -1.17
CA TYR A 63 -10.59 -16.90 -1.29
C TYR A 63 -9.96 -17.47 0.01
N GLY A 64 -10.77 -18.12 0.85
CA GLY A 64 -10.36 -18.65 2.16
C GLY A 64 -10.46 -17.65 3.32
N SER A 65 -10.75 -16.38 3.05
CA SER A 65 -11.00 -15.35 4.06
C SER A 65 -12.49 -15.26 4.45
N GLN A 66 -12.76 -14.89 5.69
CA GLN A 66 -14.12 -14.63 6.20
C GLN A 66 -14.61 -13.20 5.89
N GLY A 67 -13.77 -12.37 5.25
CA GLY A 67 -14.05 -10.95 5.03
C GLY A 67 -14.04 -10.14 6.33
N TYR A 68 -14.46 -8.89 6.24
CA TYR A 68 -14.69 -8.00 7.39
C TYR A 68 -16.07 -8.13 8.00
N ARG A 69 -17.00 -8.83 7.32
CA ARG A 69 -18.39 -9.02 7.80
C ARG A 69 -19.12 -7.71 8.08
N SER A 70 -18.78 -6.67 7.32
CA SER A 70 -19.39 -5.34 7.40
C SER A 70 -20.02 -4.96 6.07
N GLU A 71 -20.92 -3.98 6.12
CA GLU A 71 -21.47 -3.38 4.90
C GLU A 71 -20.35 -2.70 4.10
N TRP A 72 -20.31 -2.94 2.78
CA TRP A 72 -19.42 -2.27 1.86
C TRP A 72 -20.23 -1.36 0.92
N ARG A 73 -19.96 -0.06 0.99
CA ARG A 73 -20.70 1.00 0.31
C ARG A 73 -19.94 1.50 -0.91
N VAL A 74 -20.61 1.50 -2.05
CA VAL A 74 -20.07 2.00 -3.32
C VAL A 74 -19.75 3.50 -3.22
N ALA A 75 -20.61 4.27 -2.53
CA ALA A 75 -20.43 5.70 -2.35
C ALA A 75 -19.06 6.02 -1.71
N ASP A 76 -18.68 5.30 -0.66
CA ASP A 76 -17.39 5.49 0.04
C ASP A 76 -16.18 5.15 -0.84
N ALA A 77 -16.34 4.20 -1.77
CA ALA A 77 -15.30 3.80 -2.71
C ALA A 77 -15.14 4.78 -3.89
N ARG A 78 -16.22 5.49 -4.27
CA ARG A 78 -16.21 6.50 -5.33
C ARG A 78 -15.56 7.80 -4.90
N ARG A 79 -15.56 8.13 -3.61
CA ARG A 79 -14.93 9.36 -3.10
C ARG A 79 -13.49 9.47 -3.59
N THR A 80 -13.10 10.65 -4.02
CA THR A 80 -11.73 10.96 -4.46
C THR A 80 -10.95 11.63 -3.34
N LEU A 81 -9.65 11.44 -3.38
CA LEU A 81 -8.71 11.93 -2.38
C LEU A 81 -7.36 12.23 -3.02
N LEU A 82 -6.51 12.96 -2.30
CA LEU A 82 -5.08 12.98 -2.58
C LEU A 82 -4.45 11.68 -2.04
N ARG A 83 -3.75 10.96 -2.92
CA ARG A 83 -3.17 9.64 -2.64
C ARG A 83 -2.33 9.66 -1.35
N THR A 84 -2.66 8.79 -0.40
CA THR A 84 -2.02 8.77 0.93
C THR A 84 -0.76 7.90 1.00
N HIS A 85 -0.59 7.00 0.02
CA HIS A 85 0.57 6.12 -0.11
C HIS A 85 0.68 5.57 -1.54
N THR A 86 1.91 5.26 -1.98
CA THR A 86 2.18 4.72 -3.33
C THR A 86 1.63 3.32 -3.58
N THR A 87 1.18 2.64 -2.53
CA THR A 87 0.62 1.29 -2.61
C THR A 87 -0.64 1.23 -3.48
N ALA A 88 -1.34 2.36 -3.65
CA ALA A 88 -2.42 2.49 -4.62
C ALA A 88 -1.93 2.28 -6.08
N CYS A 89 -0.73 2.77 -6.41
CA CYS A 89 -0.10 2.56 -7.71
C CYS A 89 0.24 1.09 -7.91
N SER A 90 0.76 0.43 -6.87
CA SER A 90 1.01 -1.01 -6.86
C SER A 90 -0.27 -1.80 -7.07
N ALA A 91 -1.38 -1.45 -6.41
CA ALA A 91 -2.68 -2.09 -6.64
C ALA A 91 -3.14 -1.97 -8.11
N ARG A 92 -3.05 -0.78 -8.70
CA ARG A 92 -3.37 -0.55 -10.11
C ARG A 92 -2.47 -1.32 -11.06
N LEU A 93 -1.18 -1.43 -10.75
CA LEU A 93 -0.24 -2.22 -11.54
C LEU A 93 -0.59 -3.71 -11.46
N LEU A 94 -0.72 -4.25 -10.25
CA LEU A 94 -1.00 -5.67 -10.01
C LEU A 94 -2.33 -6.08 -10.66
N GLN A 95 -3.36 -5.23 -10.60
CA GLN A 95 -4.62 -5.51 -11.27
C GLN A 95 -4.51 -5.49 -12.80
N ARG A 96 -3.66 -4.63 -13.39
CA ARG A 96 -3.36 -4.67 -14.84
C ARG A 96 -2.61 -5.94 -15.24
N LEU A 97 -1.64 -6.35 -14.43
CA LEU A 97 -0.90 -7.59 -14.67
C LEU A 97 -1.81 -8.82 -14.56
N ALA A 98 -2.74 -8.82 -13.60
CA ALA A 98 -3.73 -9.89 -13.43
C ALA A 98 -4.72 -10.03 -14.60
N GLN A 99 -4.83 -9.03 -15.47
CA GLN A 99 -5.67 -9.05 -16.68
C GLN A 99 -4.93 -9.60 -17.91
N GLN A 100 -3.62 -9.86 -17.82
CA GLN A 100 -2.86 -10.45 -18.92
C GLN A 100 -3.24 -11.93 -19.11
N ALA A 101 -3.10 -12.43 -20.34
CA ALA A 101 -3.47 -13.79 -20.69
C ALA A 101 -2.67 -14.85 -19.92
N SER A 102 -1.43 -14.52 -19.54
CA SER A 102 -0.56 -15.35 -18.72
C SER A 102 0.13 -14.52 -17.66
N PHE A 103 0.39 -15.15 -16.51
CA PHE A 103 1.20 -14.54 -15.46
C PHE A 103 2.65 -14.39 -15.93
N ALA A 104 3.18 -13.17 -15.82
CA ALA A 104 4.58 -12.87 -15.99
C ALA A 104 5.17 -12.32 -14.68
N PRO A 105 6.24 -12.94 -14.14
CA PRO A 105 6.87 -12.42 -12.94
C PRO A 105 7.56 -11.08 -13.20
N GLY A 106 7.71 -10.28 -12.16
CA GLY A 106 8.38 -8.99 -12.29
C GLY A 106 8.67 -8.30 -10.96
N ARG A 107 9.38 -7.18 -11.07
CA ARG A 107 9.88 -6.39 -9.95
C ARG A 107 9.72 -4.92 -10.31
N TRP A 108 8.96 -4.16 -9.53
CA TRP A 108 8.66 -2.77 -9.83
C TRP A 108 8.90 -1.84 -8.64
N PHE A 109 9.13 -0.56 -8.91
CA PHE A 109 9.34 0.45 -7.88
C PHE A 109 8.69 1.78 -8.25
N SER A 110 8.44 2.63 -7.25
CA SER A 110 8.08 4.04 -7.44
C SER A 110 8.71 4.93 -6.38
N ILE A 111 8.98 6.19 -6.71
CA ILE A 111 9.42 7.24 -5.79
C ILE A 111 8.52 8.44 -6.04
N GLU A 112 7.56 8.69 -5.15
CA GLU A 112 6.47 9.58 -5.48
C GLU A 112 5.96 10.36 -4.30
N ARG A 113 5.38 11.52 -4.59
CA ARG A 113 4.70 12.34 -3.58
C ARG A 113 3.39 11.69 -3.14
N VAL A 114 3.15 11.77 -1.83
CA VAL A 114 1.93 11.33 -1.14
C VAL A 114 1.51 12.39 -0.13
N PHE A 115 0.24 12.38 0.23
CA PHE A 115 -0.39 13.45 1.02
C PHE A 115 -1.10 12.86 2.24
N ARG A 116 -0.90 13.43 3.42
CA ARG A 116 -1.57 13.01 4.65
C ARG A 116 -2.04 14.22 5.43
N ASN A 117 -3.28 14.16 5.92
CA ASN A 117 -3.86 15.24 6.71
C ASN A 117 -3.46 15.15 8.18
N GLU A 118 -2.24 14.70 8.47
CA GLU A 118 -1.73 14.64 9.84
C GLU A 118 -1.42 16.07 10.34
N ALA A 119 -1.54 16.28 11.65
CA ALA A 119 -1.22 17.57 12.25
C ALA A 119 0.22 17.95 11.91
N VAL A 120 0.39 19.06 11.16
CA VAL A 120 1.72 19.51 10.73
C VAL A 120 2.53 19.89 11.96
N ASP A 121 3.64 19.20 12.17
CA ASP A 121 4.62 19.53 13.19
C ASP A 121 6.03 19.62 12.58
N ALA A 122 7.04 19.87 13.41
CA ALA A 122 8.42 20.01 12.95
C ALA A 122 8.99 18.76 12.24
N THR A 123 8.32 17.62 12.34
CA THR A 123 8.73 16.31 11.83
C THR A 123 7.74 15.68 10.84
N HIS A 124 6.49 16.15 10.80
CA HIS A 124 5.42 15.63 9.96
C HIS A 124 4.95 16.70 8.97
N LEU A 125 5.29 16.52 7.70
CA LEU A 125 4.82 17.36 6.60
C LEU A 125 3.52 16.79 6.03
N ALA A 126 2.61 17.66 5.61
CA ALA A 126 1.36 17.28 4.94
C ALA A 126 1.58 16.54 3.61
N GLU A 127 2.77 16.70 3.01
CA GLU A 127 3.22 15.95 1.85
C GLU A 127 4.69 15.52 1.99
N PHE A 128 5.01 14.32 1.51
CA PHE A 128 6.36 13.78 1.47
C PHE A 128 6.51 12.78 0.33
N HIS A 129 7.74 12.36 0.06
CA HIS A 129 8.01 11.35 -0.98
C HIS A 129 8.12 9.97 -0.36
N GLN A 130 7.33 9.02 -0.86
CA GLN A 130 7.36 7.62 -0.48
C GLN A 130 8.09 6.80 -1.55
N VAL A 131 9.00 5.95 -1.10
CA VAL A 131 9.69 4.95 -1.94
C VAL A 131 9.04 3.60 -1.70
N GLU A 132 8.64 2.92 -2.77
CA GLU A 132 8.02 1.59 -2.68
C GLU A 132 8.60 0.65 -3.74
N GLY A 133 8.75 -0.63 -3.36
CA GLY A 133 9.14 -1.71 -4.26
C GLY A 133 8.19 -2.91 -4.10
N VAL A 134 7.79 -3.49 -5.22
CA VAL A 134 6.92 -4.67 -5.26
C VAL A 134 7.52 -5.76 -6.16
N VAL A 135 7.46 -7.01 -5.70
CA VAL A 135 7.91 -8.18 -6.46
C VAL A 135 6.77 -9.17 -6.54
N ALA A 136 6.44 -9.60 -7.76
CA ALA A 136 5.44 -10.64 -8.02
C ALA A 136 6.10 -11.83 -8.70
N GLU A 137 6.07 -12.99 -8.05
CA GLU A 137 6.62 -14.26 -8.53
C GLU A 137 5.89 -15.41 -7.81
N ARG A 138 5.88 -16.60 -8.42
CA ARG A 138 5.34 -17.82 -7.81
C ARG A 138 6.27 -18.33 -6.72
N GLY A 139 5.71 -18.73 -5.59
CA GLY A 139 6.49 -19.34 -4.50
C GLY A 139 7.36 -18.36 -3.72
N LEU A 140 7.03 -17.05 -3.74
CA LEU A 140 7.65 -16.10 -2.82
C LEU A 140 7.31 -16.47 -1.37
N ALA A 141 8.27 -16.21 -0.49
CA ALA A 141 8.23 -16.55 0.92
C ALA A 141 8.87 -15.41 1.71
N LEU A 142 8.66 -15.39 3.02
CA LEU A 142 9.18 -14.33 3.89
C LEU A 142 10.70 -14.16 3.78
N GLY A 143 11.43 -15.26 3.62
CA GLY A 143 12.88 -15.24 3.44
C GLY A 143 13.33 -14.47 2.18
N HIS A 144 12.54 -14.51 1.10
CA HIS A 144 12.82 -13.74 -0.11
C HIS A 144 12.67 -12.24 0.14
N LEU A 145 11.61 -11.82 0.86
CA LEU A 145 11.42 -10.42 1.26
C LEU A 145 12.59 -9.93 2.12
N LEU A 146 12.99 -10.70 3.12
CA LEU A 146 14.15 -10.38 3.98
C LEU A 146 15.45 -10.25 3.19
N GLY A 147 15.67 -11.14 2.22
CA GLY A 147 16.84 -11.10 1.33
C GLY A 147 16.86 -9.85 0.46
N ILE A 148 15.72 -9.49 -0.15
CA ILE A 148 15.58 -8.28 -0.97
C ILE A 148 15.85 -7.03 -0.13
N LEU A 149 15.28 -6.94 1.08
CA LEU A 149 15.49 -5.80 1.98
C LEU A 149 16.96 -5.67 2.40
N ARG A 150 17.62 -6.79 2.74
CA ARG A 150 19.05 -6.79 3.07
C ARG A 150 19.90 -6.28 1.90
N GLU A 151 19.64 -6.74 0.69
CA GLU A 151 20.37 -6.29 -0.50
C GLU A 151 20.11 -4.80 -0.78
N PHE A 152 18.86 -4.35 -0.68
CA PHE A 152 18.48 -2.95 -0.89
C PHE A 152 19.19 -2.01 0.09
N PHE A 153 19.11 -2.28 1.39
CA PHE A 153 19.75 -1.47 2.42
C PHE A 153 21.29 -1.56 2.37
N SER A 154 21.85 -2.72 2.02
CA SER A 154 23.30 -2.88 1.84
C SER A 154 23.85 -1.94 0.76
N LYS A 155 23.14 -1.77 -0.36
CA LYS A 155 23.51 -0.81 -1.42
C LYS A 155 23.48 0.66 -0.97
N MET A 156 22.78 0.97 0.12
CA MET A 156 22.77 2.29 0.76
C MET A 156 23.78 2.41 1.91
N GLY A 157 24.63 1.40 2.12
CA GLY A 157 25.60 1.36 3.22
C GLY A 157 25.01 0.98 4.59
N ILE A 158 23.76 0.48 4.62
CA ILE A 158 23.06 0.08 5.84
C ILE A 158 23.12 -1.44 5.98
N THR A 159 23.96 -1.93 6.90
CA THR A 159 24.24 -3.37 7.06
C THR A 159 23.68 -3.97 8.36
N GLN A 160 23.55 -3.16 9.41
CA GLN A 160 22.98 -3.59 10.69
C GLN A 160 21.46 -3.53 10.62
N LEU A 161 20.81 -4.64 10.28
CA LEU A 161 19.35 -4.72 10.15
C LEU A 161 18.72 -5.66 11.19
N ARG A 162 17.58 -5.24 11.73
CA ARG A 162 16.66 -6.07 12.50
C ARG A 162 15.27 -5.98 11.90
N PHE A 163 14.51 -7.06 12.02
CA PHE A 163 13.15 -7.16 11.52
C PHE A 163 12.22 -7.41 12.70
N LYS A 164 11.14 -6.64 12.79
CA LYS A 164 10.14 -6.74 13.86
C LYS A 164 8.78 -7.01 13.22
N PRO A 165 8.02 -8.02 13.69
CA PRO A 165 6.64 -8.22 13.24
C PRO A 165 5.81 -6.95 13.41
N ALA A 166 5.01 -6.64 12.42
CA ALA A 166 4.15 -5.46 12.38
C ALA A 166 2.75 -5.84 11.90
N TYR A 167 1.89 -4.83 11.74
CA TYR A 167 0.57 -4.98 11.16
C TYR A 167 0.36 -3.93 10.08
N ASN A 168 0.07 -4.37 8.85
CA ASN A 168 -0.57 -3.53 7.84
C ASN A 168 -1.85 -4.24 7.36
N PRO A 169 -2.96 -3.52 7.14
CA PRO A 169 -4.22 -4.12 6.71
C PRO A 169 -4.11 -4.98 5.45
N TYR A 170 -3.19 -4.61 4.55
CA TYR A 170 -3.01 -5.20 3.22
C TYR A 170 -1.89 -6.24 3.14
N THR A 171 -1.17 -6.52 4.23
CA THR A 171 -0.10 -7.54 4.23
C THR A 171 -0.21 -8.57 5.35
N GLU A 172 0.08 -9.83 5.02
CA GLU A 172 0.20 -10.94 5.96
C GLU A 172 1.21 -11.97 5.43
N PRO A 173 2.40 -12.14 6.04
CA PRO A 173 2.94 -11.40 7.20
C PRO A 173 3.40 -9.96 6.88
N SER A 174 3.53 -9.14 7.92
CA SER A 174 4.06 -7.76 7.87
C SER A 174 5.26 -7.59 8.80
N MET A 175 6.21 -6.71 8.43
CA MET A 175 7.38 -6.40 9.25
C MET A 175 7.87 -4.96 9.08
N GLU A 176 8.33 -4.38 10.18
CA GLU A 176 9.16 -3.18 10.24
C GLU A 176 10.64 -3.57 10.14
N VAL A 177 11.43 -2.71 9.50
CA VAL A 177 12.87 -2.84 9.35
C VAL A 177 13.55 -1.76 10.19
N PHE A 178 14.47 -2.18 11.05
CA PHE A 178 15.24 -1.31 11.93
C PHE A 178 16.72 -1.35 11.58
N SER A 179 17.41 -0.22 11.72
CA SER A 179 18.87 -0.15 11.68
C SER A 179 19.46 0.56 12.89
N TYR A 180 20.67 0.18 13.30
CA TYR A 180 21.37 0.84 14.38
C TYR A 180 22.02 2.13 13.90
N HIS A 181 21.61 3.27 14.46
CA HIS A 181 22.17 4.57 14.10
C HIS A 181 23.35 4.93 15.04
N PRO A 182 24.60 4.97 14.56
CA PRO A 182 25.78 5.12 15.42
C PRO A 182 25.80 6.48 16.16
N GLY A 183 25.34 7.55 15.52
CA GLY A 183 25.27 8.87 16.14
C GLY A 183 24.20 9.01 17.23
N LEU A 184 23.12 8.22 17.16
CA LEU A 184 22.01 8.25 18.13
C LEU A 184 22.10 7.11 19.14
N LYS A 185 23.05 6.18 18.94
CA LYS A 185 23.30 4.99 19.76
C LYS A 185 22.05 4.13 20.02
N ARG A 186 21.11 4.09 19.07
CA ARG A 186 19.84 3.34 19.18
C ARG A 186 19.41 2.74 17.85
N TRP A 187 18.52 1.76 17.91
CA TRP A 187 17.83 1.24 16.74
C TRP A 187 16.76 2.23 16.30
N VAL A 188 16.75 2.57 15.01
CA VAL A 188 15.77 3.45 14.36
C VAL A 188 15.05 2.68 13.27
N GLU A 189 13.76 2.94 13.09
CA GLU A 189 13.01 2.39 11.97
C GLU A 189 13.51 3.02 10.66
N VAL A 190 13.70 2.19 9.65
CA VAL A 190 14.21 2.60 8.32
C VAL A 190 13.31 2.13 7.18
N GLY A 191 12.25 1.38 7.47
CA GLY A 191 11.26 0.98 6.48
C GLY A 191 10.21 0.02 7.02
N ASN A 192 9.14 -0.14 6.26
CA ASN A 192 8.05 -1.07 6.51
C ASN A 192 7.86 -1.97 5.28
N SER A 193 7.38 -3.21 5.48
CA SER A 193 7.19 -4.17 4.41
C SER A 193 6.21 -5.28 4.78
N GLY A 194 5.83 -6.10 3.80
CA GLY A 194 5.04 -7.30 4.03
C GLY A 194 4.75 -8.06 2.75
N VAL A 195 3.97 -9.12 2.87
CA VAL A 195 3.46 -9.91 1.74
C VAL A 195 1.98 -9.59 1.55
N PHE A 196 1.57 -9.14 0.36
CA PHE A 196 0.17 -8.80 0.12
C PHE A 196 -0.77 -9.97 0.44
N ARG A 197 -1.92 -9.66 1.06
CA ARG A 197 -2.96 -10.64 1.36
C ARG A 197 -3.55 -11.23 0.06
N PRO A 198 -4.03 -12.49 0.10
CA PRO A 198 -4.70 -13.13 -1.04
C PRO A 198 -6.10 -12.58 -1.33
#